data_AF-A0A953AB22-F1
#
_entry.id   AF-A0A953AB22-F1
#
_cell.length_a   1.000
_cell.length_b   1.000
_cell.length_c   1.000
_cell.angle_alpha   90.00
_cell.angle_beta   90.00
_cell.angle_gamma   90.00
#
_symmetry.space_group_name_H-M   'P 1'
#
loop_
_entity.id
_entity.type
_entity.pdbx_description
1 polymer ?
#
loop_
_entity_poly.entity_id
_entity_poly.type
_entity_poly.pdbx_seq_one_letter_code
_entity_poly.pdbx_strand_id
1 'polypeptide(L)'
;METPSVPVPYEDREAVIIGDRFTQELARYGWQLQHVRQPYTDPLVLRQPWLSCPNGSRYRERDLYRHLLSTSCRHALRRLLERLPCPYGDLLASSGGLPSGAFLQLLLDQELLLRQETSVVVGPGLACLHNLGHTLEWLVAEWLRLYCLEHYNRLVPVRHSVRLNFPPIPGDLDVLAFLDEGPLLIECKSRARVIEESHFLHFAEQVKLLRPCVAIFLIDTEAPLPSVRVQQCARALREAGLAPLQGSQGFYFTAQCLYLVNTSARLDVRLAEVLADARRRWLQPLLNQAPAASV
;
A
#
# COMPACT_ATOMS: atom_id res chain seq x y z
N MET A 1 17.10 -13.12 5.66
CA MET A 1 17.45 -13.17 4.24
C MET A 1 17.43 -11.75 3.72
N GLU A 2 18.55 -11.26 3.21
CA GLU A 2 18.58 -9.95 2.54
C GLU A 2 17.92 -10.13 1.17
N THR A 3 16.73 -9.55 0.99
CA THR A 3 16.08 -9.47 -0.31
C THR A 3 17.03 -8.79 -1.29
N PRO A 4 17.26 -9.33 -2.50
CA PRO A 4 18.11 -8.66 -3.47
C PRO A 4 17.54 -7.27 -3.73
N SER A 5 18.36 -6.24 -3.52
CA SER A 5 18.12 -4.94 -4.12
C SER A 5 17.96 -5.19 -5.62
N VAL A 6 16.95 -4.59 -6.24
CA VAL A 6 17.00 -4.45 -7.70
C VAL A 6 18.30 -3.67 -7.93
N PRO A 7 19.33 -4.26 -8.58
CA PRO A 7 20.72 -3.78 -8.55
C PRO A 7 20.91 -2.58 -9.48
N VAL A 8 19.90 -1.71 -9.51
CA VAL A 8 19.73 -0.61 -10.42
C VAL A 8 19.80 0.66 -9.56
N PRO A 9 20.74 1.58 -9.87
CA PRO A 9 20.84 2.88 -9.23
C PRO A 9 19.48 3.57 -9.16
N TYR A 10 19.22 4.33 -8.10
CA TYR A 10 17.89 4.87 -7.81
C TYR A 10 17.29 5.65 -8.99
N GLU A 11 18.14 6.43 -9.66
CA GLU A 11 17.89 7.20 -10.88
C GLU A 11 17.44 6.35 -12.08
N ASP A 12 17.90 5.10 -12.18
CA ASP A 12 17.62 4.20 -13.31
C ASP A 12 16.42 3.27 -13.04
N ARG A 13 15.90 3.24 -11.81
CA ARG A 13 14.81 2.35 -11.41
C ARG A 13 13.52 2.61 -12.18
N GLU A 14 13.29 3.87 -12.51
CA GLU A 14 12.13 4.28 -13.30
C GLU A 14 12.14 3.60 -14.67
N ALA A 15 13.29 3.58 -15.37
CA ALA A 15 13.42 2.95 -16.67
C ALA A 15 13.17 1.43 -16.62
N VAL A 16 13.65 0.76 -15.56
CA VAL A 16 13.46 -0.68 -15.38
C VAL A 16 12.00 -1.04 -15.09
N ILE A 17 11.32 -0.25 -14.26
CA ILE A 17 9.91 -0.48 -13.94
C ILE A 17 8.99 -0.08 -15.10
N ILE A 18 9.29 0.99 -15.86
CA ILE A 18 8.52 1.34 -17.06
C ILE A 18 8.54 0.19 -18.09
N GLY A 19 9.60 -0.63 -18.12
CA GLY A 19 9.72 -1.83 -18.95
C GLY A 19 8.96 -3.07 -18.45
N ASP A 20 8.28 -3.03 -17.31
CA ASP A 20 7.65 -4.19 -16.65
C ASP A 20 6.38 -4.72 -17.31
N ARG A 21 6.06 -4.27 -18.53
CA ARG A 21 4.89 -4.68 -19.32
C ARG A 21 3.52 -4.27 -18.74
N PHE A 22 3.45 -3.36 -17.76
CA PHE A 22 2.18 -2.91 -17.18
C PHE A 22 1.13 -2.47 -18.23
N THR A 23 1.53 -1.66 -19.21
CA THR A 23 0.66 -1.21 -20.30
C THR A 23 0.22 -2.36 -21.22
N GLN A 24 1.08 -3.37 -21.40
CA GLN A 24 0.74 -4.55 -22.20
C GLN A 24 -0.30 -5.42 -21.48
N GLU A 25 -0.15 -5.61 -20.16
CA GLU A 25 -1.17 -6.31 -19.37
C GLU A 25 -2.50 -5.55 -19.38
N LEU A 26 -2.49 -4.22 -19.17
CA LEU A 26 -3.71 -3.40 -19.30
C LEU A 26 -4.43 -3.64 -20.63
N ALA A 27 -3.70 -3.62 -21.74
CA ALA A 27 -4.26 -3.85 -23.06
C ALA A 27 -4.86 -5.26 -23.22
N ARG A 28 -4.31 -6.28 -22.57
CA ARG A 28 -4.88 -7.65 -22.59
C ARG A 28 -6.26 -7.74 -21.94
N TYR A 29 -6.52 -6.90 -20.94
CA TYR A 29 -7.85 -6.77 -20.33
C TYR A 29 -8.76 -5.78 -21.07
N GLY A 30 -8.30 -5.22 -22.20
CA GLY A 30 -9.00 -4.21 -22.95
C GLY A 30 -9.06 -2.86 -22.22
N TRP A 31 -8.21 -2.62 -21.23
CA TRP A 31 -8.18 -1.37 -20.47
C TRP A 31 -7.20 -0.38 -21.11
N GLN A 32 -7.54 0.91 -21.06
CA GLN A 32 -6.73 1.98 -21.61
C GLN A 32 -6.26 2.89 -20.49
N LEU A 33 -4.95 3.09 -20.42
CA LEU A 33 -4.35 3.99 -19.46
C LEU A 33 -4.56 5.45 -19.86
N GLN A 34 -5.03 6.28 -18.93
CA GLN A 34 -4.98 7.73 -19.08
C GLN A 34 -3.71 8.29 -18.45
N HIS A 35 -3.41 7.88 -17.22
CA HIS A 35 -2.29 8.40 -16.45
C HIS A 35 -1.88 7.44 -15.33
N VAL A 36 -0.59 7.34 -15.06
CA VAL A 36 -0.05 6.78 -13.82
C VAL A 36 0.96 7.74 -13.23
N ARG A 37 1.07 7.75 -11.90
CA ARG A 37 2.19 8.44 -11.23
C ARG A 37 3.49 7.67 -11.45
N GLN A 38 4.59 8.39 -11.42
CA GLN A 38 5.93 7.80 -11.56
C GLN A 38 6.34 7.08 -10.27
N PRO A 39 6.60 5.75 -10.30
CA PRO A 39 7.02 4.96 -9.15
C PRO A 39 8.11 5.55 -8.25
N TYR A 40 9.11 6.26 -8.79
CA TYR A 40 10.28 6.74 -8.04
C TYR A 40 10.41 8.27 -7.94
N THR A 41 9.67 9.02 -8.76
CA THR A 41 9.76 10.49 -8.80
C THR A 41 8.47 11.21 -8.40
N ASP A 42 7.45 10.47 -7.94
CA ASP A 42 6.22 11.07 -7.40
C ASP A 42 6.52 11.98 -6.18
N PRO A 43 6.26 13.30 -6.28
CA PRO A 43 6.57 14.27 -5.22
C PRO A 43 5.65 14.13 -3.99
N LEU A 44 4.58 13.35 -4.08
CA LEU A 44 3.66 13.10 -2.97
C LEU A 44 4.01 11.83 -2.18
N VAL A 45 5.13 11.18 -2.50
CA VAL A 45 5.61 9.98 -1.82
C VAL A 45 6.80 10.33 -0.95
N LEU A 46 6.76 9.91 0.32
CA LEU A 46 7.87 10.02 1.24
C LEU A 46 9.01 9.06 0.85
N ARG A 47 10.23 9.59 0.71
CA ARG A 47 11.41 8.82 0.30
C ARG A 47 12.63 9.09 1.18
N GLN A 48 13.57 8.16 1.11
CA GLN A 48 14.88 8.26 1.75
C GLN A 48 15.82 8.96 0.77
N PRO A 49 16.25 10.21 1.03
CA PRO A 49 17.05 10.94 0.06
C PRO A 49 18.51 10.46 0.00
N TRP A 50 19.05 9.97 1.11
CA TRP A 50 20.49 9.71 1.27
C TRP A 50 20.77 8.25 1.67
N LEU A 51 21.75 7.62 0.99
CA LEU A 51 22.42 6.42 1.52
C LEU A 51 23.55 6.80 2.48
N SER A 52 24.25 7.89 2.18
CA SER A 52 25.23 8.54 3.05
C SER A 52 24.78 9.97 3.29
N CYS A 53 24.40 10.28 4.53
CA CYS A 53 23.82 11.56 4.90
C CYS A 53 24.91 12.64 5.05
N PRO A 54 24.54 13.93 4.94
CA PRO A 54 25.50 15.03 5.14
C PRO A 54 26.21 15.01 6.50
N ASN A 55 25.56 14.46 7.53
CA ASN A 55 26.14 14.30 8.87
C ASN A 55 27.04 13.05 9.03
N GLY A 56 27.29 12.30 7.96
CA GLY A 56 28.13 11.10 7.95
C GLY A 56 27.42 9.79 8.29
N SER A 57 26.16 9.82 8.74
CA SER A 57 25.36 8.61 8.95
C SER A 57 25.15 7.84 7.66
N ARG A 58 25.13 6.50 7.75
CA ARG A 58 24.92 5.60 6.60
C ARG A 58 23.69 4.74 6.80
N TYR A 59 22.87 4.66 5.76
CA TYR A 59 21.64 3.89 5.73
C TYR A 59 21.64 2.94 4.52
N ARG A 60 20.95 1.81 4.67
CA ARG A 60 20.64 0.95 3.54
C ARG A 60 19.51 1.58 2.74
N GLU A 61 19.42 1.22 1.48
CA GLU A 61 18.47 1.78 0.51
C GLU A 61 16.99 1.69 0.91
N ARG A 62 16.62 0.73 1.76
CA ARG A 62 15.23 0.46 2.15
C ARG A 62 14.98 0.63 3.64
N ASP A 63 15.82 1.36 4.37
CA ASP A 63 15.63 1.50 5.81
C ASP A 63 14.36 2.30 6.15
N LEU A 64 14.13 3.43 5.49
CA LEU A 64 12.86 4.15 5.61
C LEU A 64 11.66 3.26 5.23
N TYR A 65 11.74 2.55 4.10
CA TYR A 65 10.69 1.62 3.65
C TYR A 65 10.38 0.57 4.73
N ARG A 66 11.41 -0.03 5.35
CA ARG A 66 11.24 -1.03 6.41
C ARG A 66 10.56 -0.44 7.64
N HIS A 67 10.91 0.78 8.05
CA HIS A 67 10.18 1.47 9.11
C HIS A 67 8.72 1.70 8.72
N LEU A 68 8.47 2.15 7.49
CA LEU A 68 7.13 2.41 6.99
C LEU A 68 6.28 1.15 6.84
N LEU A 69 6.81 -0.08 6.84
CA LEU A 69 6.01 -1.31 6.92
C LEU A 69 5.28 -1.45 8.26
N SER A 70 5.82 -0.86 9.33
CA SER A 70 5.18 -0.82 10.64
C SER A 70 4.03 0.18 10.68
N THR A 71 2.85 -0.27 11.09
CA THR A 71 1.67 0.60 11.24
C THR A 71 1.91 1.67 12.30
N SER A 72 2.58 1.34 13.40
CA SER A 72 2.89 2.30 14.47
C SER A 72 3.77 3.45 13.99
N CYS A 73 4.74 3.15 13.12
CA CYS A 73 5.61 4.16 12.53
C CYS A 73 4.82 5.10 11.60
N ARG A 74 3.93 4.56 10.75
CA ARG A 74 3.06 5.39 9.89
C ARG A 74 2.09 6.24 10.72
N HIS A 75 1.53 5.70 11.80
CA HIS A 75 0.65 6.43 12.71
C HIS A 75 1.39 7.56 13.41
N ALA A 76 2.58 7.27 13.91
CA ALA A 76 3.44 8.23 14.57
C ALA A 76 3.84 9.37 13.63
N LEU A 77 4.23 9.05 12.40
CA LEU A 77 4.55 10.03 11.37
C LEU A 77 3.33 10.91 11.03
N ARG A 78 2.13 10.33 10.88
CA ARG A 78 0.90 11.12 10.66
C ARG A 78 0.66 12.12 11.79
N ARG A 79 0.78 11.68 13.04
CA ARG A 79 0.61 12.56 14.22
C ARG A 79 1.68 13.65 14.26
N LEU A 80 2.90 13.33 13.88
CA LEU A 80 3.98 14.32 13.80
C LEU A 80 3.65 15.39 12.75
N LEU A 81 3.31 14.99 11.52
CA LEU A 81 2.96 15.93 10.45
C LEU A 81 1.81 16.86 10.83
N GLU A 82 0.83 16.38 11.61
CA GLU A 82 -0.28 17.19 12.15
C GLU A 82 0.15 18.18 13.25
N ARG A 83 1.32 17.98 13.88
CA ARG A 83 1.82 18.76 15.01
C ARG A 83 3.01 19.67 14.67
N LEU A 84 3.60 19.56 13.48
CA LEU A 84 4.75 20.38 13.11
C LEU A 84 4.34 21.84 12.85
N PRO A 85 5.17 22.82 13.25
CA PRO A 85 6.41 22.68 14.04
C PRO A 85 6.13 22.31 15.50
N CYS A 86 6.99 21.50 16.12
CA CYS A 86 6.83 21.08 17.53
C CYS A 86 8.15 21.12 18.32
N PRO A 87 8.11 21.24 19.66
CA PRO A 87 9.33 21.17 20.49
C PRO A 87 10.06 19.84 20.31
N TYR A 88 11.40 19.87 20.23
CA TYR A 88 12.23 18.65 20.14
C TYR A 88 12.08 17.78 21.39
N GLY A 89 11.89 18.42 22.56
CA GLY A 89 11.62 17.72 23.82
C GLY A 89 10.38 16.82 23.78
N ASP A 90 9.32 17.23 23.07
CA ASP A 90 8.09 16.44 22.92
C ASP A 90 8.35 15.13 22.16
N LEU A 91 9.28 15.15 21.20
CA LEU A 91 9.67 13.95 20.44
C LEU A 91 10.51 13.01 21.29
N LEU A 92 11.43 13.54 22.09
CA LEU A 92 12.25 12.75 22.99
C LEU A 92 11.44 12.11 24.11
N ALA A 93 10.47 12.83 24.67
CA ALA A 93 9.61 12.32 25.73
C ALA A 93 8.67 11.19 25.27
N SER A 94 8.48 11.00 23.96
CA SER A 94 7.64 9.96 23.32
C SER A 94 6.19 9.88 23.84
N SER A 95 5.76 10.80 24.69
CA SER A 95 4.40 10.89 25.21
C SER A 95 3.47 11.32 24.08
N GLY A 96 2.61 10.41 23.62
CA GLY A 96 1.58 10.71 22.61
C GLY A 96 1.74 10.00 21.26
N GLY A 97 2.63 9.02 21.15
CA GLY A 97 2.76 8.20 19.94
C GLY A 97 3.34 8.97 18.76
N LEU A 98 4.39 9.77 19.01
CA LEU A 98 5.23 10.41 18.00
C LEU A 98 6.43 9.52 17.63
N PRO A 99 7.10 9.78 16.49
CA PRO A 99 8.30 9.02 16.11
C PRO A 99 9.38 9.18 17.17
N SER A 100 10.04 8.07 17.52
CA SER A 100 11.11 8.06 18.52
C SER A 100 12.23 7.07 18.15
N GLY A 101 13.33 7.13 18.90
CA GLY A 101 14.47 6.24 18.73
C GLY A 101 15.05 6.27 17.30
N ALA A 102 15.32 5.08 16.76
CA ALA A 102 15.95 4.93 15.44
C ALA A 102 15.13 5.55 14.29
N PHE A 103 13.80 5.55 14.38
CA PHE A 103 12.97 6.13 13.32
C PHE A 103 13.06 7.66 13.32
N LEU A 104 13.01 8.30 14.48
CA LEU A 104 13.21 9.74 14.58
C LEU A 104 14.62 10.15 14.13
N GLN A 105 15.64 9.40 14.53
CA GLN A 105 17.01 9.65 14.10
C GLN A 105 17.14 9.56 12.57
N LEU A 106 16.52 8.55 11.96
CA LEU A 106 16.48 8.43 10.50
C LEU A 106 15.83 9.65 9.86
N LEU A 107 14.67 10.10 10.36
CA LEU A 107 13.99 11.27 9.79
C LEU A 107 14.84 12.56 9.87
N LEU A 108 15.63 12.73 10.93
CA LEU A 108 16.55 13.87 11.09
C LEU A 108 17.78 13.74 10.20
N ASP A 109 18.44 12.58 10.18
CA ASP A 109 19.63 12.33 9.37
C ASP A 109 19.35 12.47 7.87
N GLN A 110 18.15 12.06 7.46
CA GLN A 110 17.67 12.14 6.08
C GLN A 110 17.17 13.55 5.70
N GLU A 111 17.29 14.53 6.60
CA GLU A 111 16.80 15.91 6.43
C GLU A 111 15.30 16.00 6.07
N LEU A 112 14.54 14.96 6.41
CA LEU A 112 13.07 14.96 6.31
C LEU A 112 12.48 15.83 7.42
N LEU A 113 13.15 15.86 8.56
CA LEU A 113 12.90 16.80 9.65
C LEU A 113 14.15 17.64 9.89
N LEU A 114 13.97 18.92 10.22
CA LEU A 114 15.06 19.83 10.55
C LEU A 114 14.92 20.30 11.98
N ARG A 115 16.01 20.30 12.73
CA ARG A 115 16.06 20.87 14.07
C ARG A 115 16.39 22.36 13.98
N GLN A 116 15.51 23.20 14.50
CA GLN A 116 15.70 24.65 14.60
C GLN A 116 15.62 25.07 16.07
N GLU A 117 16.78 25.37 16.66
CA GLU A 117 16.92 25.70 18.08
C GLU A 117 16.33 24.59 19.00
N THR A 118 15.15 24.86 19.55
CA THR A 118 14.39 23.98 20.46
C THR A 118 13.24 23.26 19.77
N SER A 119 13.00 23.55 18.49
CA SER A 119 11.89 23.01 17.70
C SER A 119 12.36 22.09 16.58
N VAL A 120 11.43 21.28 16.09
CA VAL A 120 11.57 20.51 14.86
C VAL A 120 10.54 21.01 13.86
N VAL A 121 11.01 21.21 12.63
CA VAL A 121 10.22 21.66 11.49
C VAL A 121 10.30 20.67 10.34
N VAL A 122 9.42 20.84 9.37
CA VAL A 122 9.38 20.07 8.12
C VAL A 122 10.62 20.38 7.28
N GLY A 123 11.34 19.35 6.83
CA GLY A 123 12.42 19.48 5.85
C GLY A 123 11.91 19.46 4.41
N PRO A 124 12.76 19.78 3.40
CA PRO A 124 12.33 19.94 2.01
C PRO A 124 11.60 18.71 1.44
N GLY A 125 12.05 17.50 1.79
CA GLY A 125 11.45 16.24 1.32
C GLY A 125 10.05 15.97 1.89
N LEU A 126 9.62 16.70 2.92
CA LEU A 126 8.27 16.62 3.50
C LEU A 126 7.40 17.84 3.17
N ALA A 127 7.94 18.87 2.51
CA ALA A 127 7.25 20.14 2.31
C ALA A 127 5.94 20.00 1.50
N CYS A 128 5.89 19.07 0.55
CA CYS A 128 4.71 18.79 -0.27
C CYS A 128 3.80 17.68 0.30
N LEU A 129 4.18 17.08 1.44
CA LEU A 129 3.49 15.91 1.98
C LEU A 129 2.44 16.31 3.01
N HIS A 130 1.21 16.55 2.56
CA HIS A 130 0.09 16.92 3.44
C HIS A 130 -0.57 15.72 4.15
N ASN A 131 -0.39 14.51 3.61
CA ASN A 131 -0.87 13.26 4.21
C ASN A 131 -0.05 12.07 3.66
N LEU A 132 -0.23 10.89 4.25
CA LEU A 132 0.50 9.66 3.85
C LEU A 132 -0.28 8.77 2.86
N GLY A 133 -1.33 9.26 2.19
CA GLY A 133 -2.15 8.49 1.25
C GLY A 133 -1.32 7.92 0.10
N HIS A 134 -0.75 8.80 -0.73
CA HIS A 134 0.14 8.39 -1.82
C HIS A 134 1.35 7.59 -1.35
N THR A 135 1.89 7.91 -0.17
CA THR A 135 2.99 7.12 0.42
C THR A 135 2.54 5.70 0.75
N LEU A 136 1.31 5.49 1.24
CA LEU A 136 0.77 4.17 1.52
C LEU A 136 0.51 3.39 0.22
N GLU A 137 -0.05 4.04 -0.81
CA GLU A 137 -0.25 3.42 -2.13
C GLU A 137 1.08 2.96 -2.74
N TRP A 138 2.09 3.84 -2.73
CA TRP A 138 3.44 3.52 -3.18
C TRP A 138 4.06 2.39 -2.33
N LEU A 139 3.89 2.42 -1.02
CA LEU A 139 4.42 1.40 -0.12
C LEU A 139 3.84 0.01 -0.43
N VAL A 140 2.54 -0.06 -0.71
CA VAL A 140 1.85 -1.29 -1.14
C VAL A 140 2.36 -1.74 -2.51
N ALA A 141 2.49 -0.83 -3.48
CA ALA A 141 3.02 -1.14 -4.81
C ALA A 141 4.46 -1.66 -4.75
N GLU A 142 5.33 -1.01 -3.98
CA GLU A 142 6.72 -1.44 -3.77
C GLU A 142 6.78 -2.78 -3.04
N TRP A 143 5.93 -2.99 -2.02
CA TRP A 143 5.83 -4.29 -1.35
C TRP A 143 5.43 -5.38 -2.33
N LEU A 144 4.44 -5.15 -3.20
CA LEU A 144 4.05 -6.12 -4.23
C LEU A 144 5.22 -6.44 -5.16
N ARG A 145 5.97 -5.45 -5.65
CA ARG A 145 7.16 -5.70 -6.50
C ARG A 145 8.15 -6.64 -5.80
N LEU A 146 8.42 -6.41 -4.52
CA LEU A 146 9.40 -7.16 -3.74
C LEU A 146 8.90 -8.54 -3.33
N TYR A 147 7.68 -8.63 -2.80
CA TYR A 147 7.02 -9.88 -2.45
C TYR A 147 6.98 -10.83 -3.65
N CYS A 148 6.71 -10.28 -4.83
CA CYS A 148 6.57 -11.08 -6.02
C CYS A 148 7.88 -11.65 -6.55
N LEU A 149 9.05 -11.05 -6.25
CA LEU A 149 10.34 -11.67 -6.56
C LEU A 149 10.56 -13.01 -5.85
N GLU A 150 9.90 -13.22 -4.69
CA GLU A 150 10.00 -14.45 -3.93
C GLU A 150 8.96 -15.50 -4.36
N HIS A 151 7.87 -15.06 -5.00
CA HIS A 151 6.70 -15.90 -5.27
C HIS A 151 6.38 -16.09 -6.75
N TYR A 152 6.97 -15.30 -7.65
CA TYR A 152 6.74 -15.36 -9.08
C TYR A 152 8.07 -15.34 -9.83
N ASN A 153 8.10 -15.97 -11.00
CA ASN A 153 9.29 -16.03 -11.85
C ASN A 153 9.51 -14.75 -12.68
N ARG A 154 8.82 -13.66 -12.34
CA ARG A 154 8.87 -12.38 -13.05
C ARG A 154 8.57 -11.21 -12.11
N LEU A 155 9.00 -10.02 -12.52
CA LEU A 155 8.53 -8.78 -11.92
C LEU A 155 7.02 -8.64 -12.14
N VAL A 156 6.28 -8.35 -11.07
CA VAL A 156 4.85 -8.06 -11.17
C VAL A 156 4.67 -6.61 -11.65
N PRO A 157 3.95 -6.40 -12.76
CA PRO A 157 3.60 -5.06 -13.23
C PRO A 157 2.63 -4.43 -12.26
N VAL A 158 3.06 -3.38 -11.56
CA VAL A 158 2.25 -2.70 -10.55
C VAL A 158 2.48 -1.20 -10.56
N ARG A 159 1.39 -0.44 -10.47
CA ARG A 159 1.38 1.02 -10.41
C ARG A 159 0.44 1.50 -9.30
N HIS A 160 0.76 2.66 -8.76
CA HIS A 160 -0.09 3.39 -7.82
C HIS A 160 -0.72 4.62 -8.49
N SER A 161 -1.84 5.09 -7.93
CA SER A 161 -2.63 6.22 -8.45
C SER A 161 -2.88 6.11 -9.98
N VAL A 162 -3.50 5.00 -10.41
CA VAL A 162 -3.74 4.65 -11.81
C VAL A 162 -5.07 5.22 -12.28
N ARG A 163 -5.06 6.07 -13.31
CA ARG A 163 -6.27 6.55 -13.97
C ARG A 163 -6.47 5.85 -15.31
N LEU A 164 -7.65 5.26 -15.48
CA LEU A 164 -8.04 4.59 -16.73
C LEU A 164 -8.89 5.53 -17.58
N ASN A 165 -8.60 5.56 -18.89
CA ASN A 165 -9.48 6.15 -19.90
C ASN A 165 -10.63 5.20 -20.24
N PHE A 166 -10.37 3.89 -20.22
CA PHE A 166 -11.36 2.85 -20.46
C PHE A 166 -11.07 1.60 -19.62
N PRO A 167 -12.07 0.95 -19.00
CA PRO A 167 -13.44 1.44 -18.86
C PRO A 167 -13.48 2.75 -18.04
N PRO A 168 -14.47 3.65 -18.28
CA PRO A 168 -14.53 4.91 -17.56
C PRO A 168 -14.83 4.66 -16.09
N ILE A 169 -13.84 4.93 -15.24
CA ILE A 169 -13.95 4.83 -13.79
C ILE A 169 -13.74 6.22 -13.21
N PRO A 170 -14.60 6.69 -12.29
CA PRO A 170 -14.35 7.95 -11.61
C PRO A 170 -13.10 7.84 -10.74
N GLY A 171 -12.22 8.85 -10.81
CA GLY A 171 -11.05 8.94 -9.94
C GLY A 171 -9.88 8.04 -10.31
N ASP A 172 -8.98 7.86 -9.36
CA ASP A 172 -7.77 7.07 -9.50
C ASP A 172 -7.97 5.72 -8.77
N LEU A 173 -7.42 4.65 -9.33
CA LEU A 173 -7.24 3.38 -8.63
C LEU A 173 -5.97 3.49 -7.79
N ASP A 174 -6.10 3.33 -6.48
CA ASP A 174 -4.99 3.50 -5.54
C ASP A 174 -3.80 2.60 -5.88
N VAL A 175 -4.01 1.29 -6.06
CA VAL A 175 -2.98 0.37 -6.58
C VAL A 175 -3.61 -0.67 -7.51
N LEU A 176 -3.00 -0.86 -8.69
CA LEU A 176 -3.33 -1.92 -9.64
C LEU A 176 -2.09 -2.74 -9.96
N ALA A 177 -2.20 -4.05 -9.86
CA ALA A 177 -1.15 -5.01 -10.19
C ALA A 177 -1.65 -6.14 -11.08
N PHE A 178 -0.74 -6.80 -11.81
CA PHE A 178 -1.05 -7.97 -12.64
C PHE A 178 -0.24 -9.19 -12.19
N LEU A 179 -0.87 -9.99 -11.32
CA LEU A 179 -0.35 -11.29 -10.88
C LEU A 179 -0.47 -12.32 -12.00
N ASP A 180 0.14 -13.50 -11.83
CA ASP A 180 -0.07 -14.62 -12.79
C ASP A 180 -1.51 -15.10 -12.78
N GLU A 181 -2.14 -14.99 -11.62
CA GLU A 181 -3.56 -15.22 -11.37
C GLU A 181 -4.46 -14.24 -12.15
N GLY A 182 -4.06 -12.97 -12.24
CA GLY A 182 -4.84 -11.92 -12.89
C GLY A 182 -4.71 -10.57 -12.19
N PRO A 183 -5.66 -9.63 -12.43
CA PRO A 183 -5.55 -8.29 -11.88
C PRO A 183 -5.79 -8.27 -10.37
N LEU A 184 -4.93 -7.62 -9.62
CA LEU A 184 -5.11 -7.31 -8.21
C LEU A 184 -5.42 -5.82 -8.08
N LEU A 185 -6.55 -5.50 -7.46
CA LEU A 185 -6.95 -4.13 -7.15
C LEU A 185 -6.86 -3.88 -5.64
N ILE A 186 -6.22 -2.79 -5.22
CA ILE A 186 -6.16 -2.40 -3.81
C ILE A 186 -6.57 -0.93 -3.66
N GLU A 187 -7.59 -0.69 -2.82
CA GLU A 187 -7.98 0.63 -2.32
C GLU A 187 -7.33 0.85 -0.96
N CYS A 188 -6.65 1.98 -0.77
CA CYS A 188 -5.86 2.32 0.40
C CYS A 188 -6.47 3.49 1.19
N LYS A 189 -6.81 3.27 2.46
CA LYS A 189 -7.28 4.33 3.36
C LYS A 189 -6.31 4.53 4.52
N SER A 190 -5.55 5.62 4.44
CA SER A 190 -4.58 6.03 5.47
C SER A 190 -5.23 6.50 6.79
N ARG A 191 -6.54 6.80 6.81
CA ARG A 191 -7.27 7.26 7.99
C ARG A 191 -8.67 6.62 8.10
N ALA A 192 -8.87 5.75 9.08
CA ALA A 192 -10.16 5.09 9.33
C ALA A 192 -11.32 6.06 9.65
N ARG A 193 -11.03 7.21 10.26
CA ARG A 193 -12.04 8.22 10.63
C ARG A 193 -12.72 8.89 9.42
N VAL A 194 -12.04 8.94 8.28
CA VAL A 194 -12.51 9.63 7.05
C VAL A 194 -13.22 8.66 6.10
N ILE A 195 -13.31 7.37 6.44
CA ILE A 195 -13.93 6.38 5.55
C ILE A 195 -15.43 6.54 5.59
N GLU A 196 -15.98 7.18 4.57
CA GLU A 196 -17.42 7.21 4.31
C GLU A 196 -17.92 5.95 3.59
N GLU A 197 -19.23 5.70 3.66
CA GLU A 197 -19.90 4.58 3.00
C GLU A 197 -19.77 4.65 1.47
N SER A 198 -19.74 5.86 0.92
CA SER A 198 -19.48 6.17 -0.50
C SER A 198 -18.16 5.57 -1.00
N HIS A 199 -17.12 5.50 -0.17
CA HIS A 199 -15.86 4.87 -0.57
C HIS A 199 -16.01 3.35 -0.77
N PHE A 200 -16.79 2.68 0.06
CA PHE A 200 -17.05 1.25 -0.11
C PHE A 200 -17.90 0.96 -1.34
N LEU A 201 -18.89 1.81 -1.61
CA LEU A 201 -19.72 1.71 -2.81
C LEU A 201 -18.88 1.88 -4.07
N HIS A 202 -18.08 2.94 -4.12
CA HIS A 202 -17.19 3.20 -5.24
C HIS A 202 -16.22 2.04 -5.50
N PHE A 203 -15.60 1.51 -4.45
CA PHE A 203 -14.73 0.34 -4.57
C PHE A 203 -15.49 -0.91 -5.07
N ALA A 204 -16.69 -1.16 -4.56
CA ALA A 204 -17.52 -2.29 -5.02
C ALA A 204 -17.89 -2.16 -6.51
N GLU A 205 -18.19 -0.95 -6.99
CA GLU A 205 -18.44 -0.66 -8.40
C GLU A 205 -17.20 -0.91 -9.26
N GLN A 206 -16.03 -0.43 -8.83
CA GLN A 206 -14.75 -0.71 -9.49
C GLN A 206 -14.49 -2.21 -9.60
N VAL A 207 -14.70 -2.97 -8.51
CA VAL A 207 -14.53 -4.42 -8.50
C VAL A 207 -15.47 -5.11 -9.48
N LYS A 208 -16.74 -4.69 -9.56
CA LYS A 208 -17.69 -5.25 -10.54
C LYS A 208 -17.29 -5.00 -11.97
N LEU A 209 -16.80 -3.79 -12.25
CA LEU A 209 -16.45 -3.35 -13.59
C LEU A 209 -15.15 -3.99 -14.07
N LEU A 210 -14.13 -3.99 -13.22
CA LEU A 210 -12.78 -4.50 -13.54
C LEU A 210 -12.67 -6.01 -13.33
N ARG A 211 -13.54 -6.62 -12.53
CA ARG A 211 -13.53 -8.06 -12.19
C ARG A 211 -12.12 -8.55 -11.82
N PRO A 212 -11.44 -7.88 -10.86
CA PRO A 212 -10.13 -8.30 -10.46
C PRO A 212 -10.19 -9.70 -9.85
N CYS A 213 -9.04 -10.33 -9.93
CA CYS A 213 -8.75 -11.64 -9.42
C CYS A 213 -8.72 -11.66 -7.89
N VAL A 214 -8.21 -10.56 -7.31
CA VAL A 214 -8.23 -10.23 -5.89
C VAL A 214 -8.54 -8.75 -5.75
N ALA A 215 -9.43 -8.40 -4.82
CA ALA A 215 -9.73 -7.01 -4.49
C ALA A 215 -9.49 -6.77 -3.00
N ILE A 216 -8.76 -5.72 -2.62
CA ILE A 216 -8.45 -5.42 -1.22
C ILE A 216 -8.84 -3.98 -0.88
N PHE A 217 -9.74 -3.80 0.07
CA PHE A 217 -9.97 -2.52 0.74
C PHE A 217 -9.12 -2.50 2.02
N LEU A 218 -7.99 -1.80 1.97
CA LEU A 218 -6.96 -1.76 3.00
C LEU A 218 -7.10 -0.49 3.87
N ILE A 219 -7.21 -0.66 5.18
CA ILE A 219 -7.31 0.44 6.14
C ILE A 219 -6.08 0.48 7.04
N ASP A 220 -5.36 1.60 7.04
CA ASP A 220 -4.12 1.79 7.80
C ASP A 220 -4.37 2.05 9.29
N THR A 221 -4.72 0.99 10.02
CA THR A 221 -5.02 1.03 11.45
C THR A 221 -4.57 -0.25 12.16
N GLU A 222 -4.00 -0.10 13.35
CA GLU A 222 -3.66 -1.24 14.22
C GLU A 222 -4.90 -1.87 14.83
N ALA A 223 -5.80 -1.01 15.32
CA ALA A 223 -7.03 -1.45 15.96
C ALA A 223 -7.93 -2.19 14.97
N PRO A 224 -8.64 -3.24 15.41
CA PRO A 224 -9.69 -3.87 14.62
C PRO A 224 -10.70 -2.84 14.10
N LEU A 225 -11.28 -3.12 12.94
CA LEU A 225 -12.27 -2.23 12.33
C LEU A 225 -13.52 -2.15 13.22
N PRO A 226 -14.01 -0.94 13.54
CA PRO A 226 -15.27 -0.77 14.24
C PRO A 226 -16.41 -1.47 13.49
N SER A 227 -17.34 -2.09 14.23
CA SER A 227 -18.47 -2.82 13.65
C SER A 227 -19.29 -1.98 12.65
N VAL A 228 -19.44 -0.68 12.93
CA VAL A 228 -20.11 0.27 12.02
C VAL A 228 -19.44 0.34 10.64
N ARG A 229 -18.10 0.27 10.56
CA ARG A 229 -17.37 0.27 9.28
C ARG A 229 -17.58 -1.03 8.52
N VAL A 230 -17.57 -2.16 9.22
CA VAL A 230 -17.86 -3.47 8.63
C VAL A 230 -19.30 -3.52 8.10
N GLN A 231 -20.26 -2.96 8.83
CA GLN A 231 -21.66 -2.87 8.41
C GLN A 231 -21.86 -1.96 7.19
N GLN A 232 -21.18 -0.81 7.14
CA GLN A 232 -21.19 0.07 5.97
C GLN A 232 -20.65 -0.64 4.72
N CYS A 233 -19.52 -1.34 4.84
CA CYS A 233 -18.98 -2.13 3.74
C CYS A 233 -19.94 -3.26 3.33
N ALA A 234 -20.51 -3.99 4.29
CA ALA A 234 -21.48 -5.04 4.01
C ALA A 234 -22.74 -4.52 3.29
N ARG A 235 -23.20 -3.31 3.61
CA ARG A 235 -24.30 -2.65 2.89
C ARG A 235 -23.90 -2.31 1.45
N ALA A 236 -22.75 -1.67 1.27
CA ALA A 236 -22.23 -1.31 -0.04
C ALA A 236 -22.07 -2.53 -0.97
N LEU A 237 -21.53 -3.64 -0.45
CA LEU A 237 -21.42 -4.89 -1.19
C LEU A 237 -22.80 -5.44 -1.60
N ARG A 238 -23.80 -5.37 -0.71
CA ARG A 238 -25.15 -5.81 -1.01
C ARG A 238 -25.81 -4.96 -2.08
N GLU A 239 -25.67 -3.64 -2.01
CA GLU A 239 -26.18 -2.71 -3.02
C GLU A 239 -25.52 -2.95 -4.38
N ALA A 240 -24.23 -3.31 -4.38
CA ALA A 240 -23.53 -3.73 -5.56
C ALA A 240 -23.93 -5.15 -6.04
N GLY A 241 -24.65 -5.95 -5.27
CA GLY A 241 -24.98 -7.34 -5.60
C GLY A 241 -23.80 -8.30 -5.47
N LEU A 242 -22.84 -7.99 -4.60
CA LEU A 242 -21.69 -8.82 -4.25
C LEU A 242 -21.99 -9.70 -3.01
N ALA A 243 -21.23 -10.78 -2.82
CA ALA A 243 -21.45 -11.69 -1.70
C ALA A 243 -21.18 -11.01 -0.35
N PRO A 244 -21.84 -11.47 0.72
CA PRO A 244 -21.64 -10.91 2.06
C PRO A 244 -20.22 -11.13 2.58
N LEU A 245 -19.78 -10.23 3.46
CA LEU A 245 -18.53 -10.38 4.20
C LEU A 245 -18.63 -11.51 5.22
N GLN A 246 -17.53 -12.24 5.33
CA GLN A 246 -17.24 -13.25 6.34
C GLN A 246 -15.91 -12.89 7.01
N GLY A 247 -15.60 -13.51 8.15
CA GLY A 247 -14.36 -13.28 8.89
C GLY A 247 -14.54 -12.41 10.13
N SER A 248 -13.43 -12.05 10.77
CA SER A 248 -13.43 -11.30 12.03
C SER A 248 -12.09 -10.63 12.30
N GLN A 249 -12.01 -9.82 13.36
CA GLN A 249 -10.76 -9.24 13.88
C GLN A 249 -9.94 -8.45 12.83
N GLY A 250 -10.62 -7.67 11.99
CA GLY A 250 -9.97 -6.86 10.96
C GLY A 250 -9.49 -7.65 9.74
N PHE A 251 -9.89 -8.92 9.60
CA PHE A 251 -9.73 -9.71 8.39
C PHE A 251 -11.10 -10.20 7.91
N TYR A 252 -11.68 -9.49 6.95
CA TYR A 252 -12.96 -9.83 6.36
C TYR A 252 -12.82 -10.12 4.86
N PHE A 253 -13.63 -11.03 4.33
CA PHE A 253 -13.57 -11.40 2.92
C PHE A 253 -14.93 -11.85 2.37
N THR A 254 -15.06 -11.92 1.05
CA THR A 254 -16.21 -12.51 0.35
C THR A 254 -15.82 -13.80 -0.38
N ALA A 255 -16.80 -14.51 -0.94
CA ALA A 255 -16.54 -15.68 -1.78
C ALA A 255 -15.80 -15.33 -3.09
N GLN A 256 -15.90 -14.09 -3.57
CA GLN A 256 -15.25 -13.60 -4.80
C GLN A 256 -13.88 -12.96 -4.54
N CYS A 257 -13.19 -13.33 -3.46
CA CYS A 257 -11.85 -12.81 -3.13
C CYS A 257 -11.79 -11.28 -3.01
N LEU A 258 -12.88 -10.65 -2.55
CA LEU A 258 -12.86 -9.27 -2.06
C LEU A 258 -12.55 -9.29 -0.57
N TYR A 259 -11.56 -8.52 -0.16
CA TYR A 259 -11.05 -8.44 1.20
C TYR A 259 -11.28 -7.03 1.76
N LEU A 260 -11.74 -6.95 3.00
CA LEU A 260 -11.70 -5.73 3.82
C LEU A 260 -10.77 -6.01 4.99
N VAL A 261 -9.62 -5.36 4.99
CA VAL A 261 -8.57 -5.64 5.97
C VAL A 261 -7.99 -4.37 6.57
N ASN A 262 -7.57 -4.46 7.83
CA ASN A 262 -6.70 -3.45 8.42
C ASN A 262 -5.24 -3.89 8.37
N THR A 263 -4.31 -2.94 8.36
CA THR A 263 -2.87 -3.23 8.36
C THR A 263 -2.39 -3.94 9.63
N SER A 264 -3.18 -3.98 10.71
CA SER A 264 -2.77 -4.54 12.01
C SER A 264 -1.44 -3.91 12.46
N ALA A 265 -0.54 -4.67 13.07
CA ALA A 265 0.79 -4.19 13.43
C ALA A 265 1.70 -3.94 12.21
N ARG A 266 1.53 -4.72 11.13
CA ARG A 266 2.45 -4.78 9.99
C ARG A 266 1.73 -4.97 8.65
N LEU A 267 1.97 -4.03 7.74
CA LEU A 267 1.37 -4.02 6.40
C LEU A 267 1.74 -5.27 5.59
N ASP A 268 3.03 -5.60 5.56
CA ASP A 268 3.60 -6.71 4.79
C ASP A 268 3.01 -8.05 5.21
N VAL A 269 2.88 -8.27 6.51
CA VAL A 269 2.27 -9.49 7.05
C VAL A 269 0.82 -9.60 6.60
N ARG A 270 0.04 -8.52 6.75
CA ARG A 270 -1.37 -8.56 6.37
C ARG A 270 -1.57 -8.82 4.88
N LEU A 271 -0.80 -8.16 4.01
CA LEU A 271 -0.92 -8.38 2.57
C LEU A 271 -0.50 -9.80 2.18
N ALA A 272 0.55 -10.34 2.80
CA ALA A 272 0.96 -11.73 2.58
C ALA A 272 -0.14 -12.72 2.97
N GLU A 273 -0.81 -12.51 4.11
CA GLU A 273 -1.96 -13.33 4.55
C GLU A 273 -3.10 -13.31 3.53
N VAL A 274 -3.45 -12.12 3.02
CA VAL A 274 -4.50 -11.98 2.00
C VAL A 274 -4.13 -12.72 0.71
N LEU A 275 -2.92 -12.51 0.19
CA LEU A 275 -2.49 -13.17 -1.05
C LEU A 275 -2.38 -14.69 -0.88
N ALA A 276 -1.89 -15.18 0.26
CA ALA A 276 -1.86 -16.60 0.56
C ALA A 276 -3.28 -17.20 0.63
N ASP A 277 -4.21 -16.50 1.28
CA ASP A 277 -5.60 -16.93 1.35
C ASP A 277 -6.29 -16.95 -0.02
N ALA A 278 -6.09 -15.89 -0.82
CA ALA A 278 -6.63 -15.81 -2.17
C ALA A 278 -6.12 -16.93 -3.06
N ARG A 279 -4.81 -17.20 -3.06
CA ARG A 279 -4.21 -18.32 -3.82
C ARG A 279 -4.80 -19.67 -3.43
N ARG A 280 -4.99 -19.93 -2.13
CA ARG A 280 -5.62 -21.18 -1.68
C ARG A 280 -7.03 -21.34 -2.26
N ARG A 281 -7.84 -20.28 -2.23
CA ARG A 281 -9.22 -20.31 -2.75
C ARG A 281 -9.28 -20.43 -4.27
N TRP A 282 -8.29 -19.87 -4.94
CA TRP A 282 -8.12 -19.96 -6.38
C TRP A 282 -7.73 -21.36 -6.87
N LEU A 283 -6.84 -22.04 -6.12
CA LEU A 283 -6.39 -23.38 -6.44
C LEU A 283 -7.41 -24.46 -6.07
N GLN A 284 -8.30 -24.20 -5.11
CA GLN A 284 -9.26 -25.19 -4.61
C GLN A 284 -10.21 -25.76 -5.69
N PRO A 285 -10.78 -24.97 -6.63
CA PRO A 285 -11.56 -25.49 -7.74
C PRO A 285 -10.75 -26.34 -8.72
N LEU A 286 -9.48 -26.01 -8.95
CA LEU A 286 -8.59 -26.75 -9.88
C LEU A 286 -8.22 -28.12 -9.31
N LEU A 287 -8.00 -28.21 -8.00
CA LEU A 287 -7.73 -29.47 -7.30
C LEU A 287 -8.96 -30.38 -7.23
N ASN A 288 -10.15 -29.80 -7.07
CA ASN A 288 -11.41 -30.56 -7.04
C ASN A 288 -11.87 -31.04 -8.43
N GLN A 289 -11.24 -30.56 -9.51
CA GLN A 289 -11.49 -30.99 -10.89
C GLN A 289 -10.39 -31.94 -11.43
N ALA A 290 -9.35 -32.22 -10.65
CA ALA A 290 -8.36 -33.22 -11.03
C ALA A 290 -9.04 -34.60 -11.05
N PRO A 291 -9.07 -35.32 -12.19
CA PRO A 291 -9.64 -36.65 -12.24
C PRO A 291 -8.89 -37.52 -11.23
N ALA A 292 -9.62 -38.28 -10.42
CA ALA A 292 -9.03 -39.30 -9.56
C ALA A 292 -8.15 -40.17 -10.45
N ALA A 293 -6.82 -40.07 -10.27
CA ALA A 293 -5.87 -40.91 -10.97
C ALA A 293 -6.31 -42.35 -10.75
N SER A 294 -6.84 -42.96 -11.81
CA SER A 294 -7.35 -44.31 -11.79
C SER A 294 -6.15 -45.23 -11.60
N VAL A 295 -6.05 -45.82 -10.41
CA VAL A 295 -5.12 -46.92 -10.10
C VAL A 295 -5.68 -48.20 -10.69
#